data_AF-A0A7L4D513-F1
#
_entry.id   AF-A0A7L4D513-F1
#
_cell.length_a   1.000
_cell.length_b   1.000
_cell.length_c   1.000
_cell.angle_alpha   90.00
_cell.angle_beta   90.00
_cell.angle_gamma   90.00
#
_symmetry.space_group_name_H-M   'P 1'
#
loop_
_entity.id
_entity.type
_entity.pdbx_description
1 polymer ?
#
loop_
_entity_poly.entity_id
_entity_poly.type
_entity_poly.pdbx_seq_one_letter_code
_entity_poly.pdbx_strand_id
1 'polypeptide(L)'
;EAVAADWMLEFACYCLCRHFGEGCAAEFRRWRDVAQALINGLSKIPAHQKKTVYLCQLLIRIAKGKNLECHFENDQRISPLESALSFWTLLEREEVKLEKLHEDIRRLIQIQIVAVHMENGYFKEAAEVLERLFTDSESDKPLRMKLATIIKGKDPYVPLLQSFSYSLLINKIKSYAECFMKENETNFLIQAATKQVESKGLGATTMQNKTVYVDDCGKSNLETKQRFVLSNILLRGVLGE
;
A
#
# COMPACT_ATOMS: atom_id res chain seq x y z
N GLU A 1 -24.91 19.67 4.51
CA GLU A 1 -23.92 18.94 5.35
C GLU A 1 -23.28 17.78 4.60
N ALA A 2 -24.04 16.78 4.11
CA ALA A 2 -23.49 15.62 3.41
C ALA A 2 -22.50 15.95 2.27
N VAL A 3 -22.85 16.88 1.38
CA VAL A 3 -21.97 17.32 0.29
C VAL A 3 -20.63 17.87 0.80
N ALA A 4 -20.64 18.62 1.89
CA ALA A 4 -19.42 19.14 2.50
C ALA A 4 -18.59 18.02 3.14
N ALA A 5 -19.25 17.04 3.78
CA ALA A 5 -18.59 15.87 4.35
C ALA A 5 -17.86 15.04 3.29
N ASP A 6 -18.47 14.84 2.12
CA ASP A 6 -17.85 14.17 0.98
C ASP A 6 -16.57 14.90 0.54
N TRP A 7 -16.66 16.21 0.33
CA TRP A 7 -15.49 17.01 -0.06
C TRP A 7 -14.38 16.98 1.00
N MET A 8 -14.74 17.05 2.29
CA MET A 8 -13.79 16.98 3.39
C MET A 8 -13.11 15.61 3.46
N LEU A 9 -13.83 14.51 3.20
CA LEU A 9 -13.28 13.17 3.20
C LEU A 9 -12.30 12.95 2.05
N GLU A 10 -12.65 13.38 0.84
CA GLU A 10 -11.74 13.33 -0.31
C GLU A 10 -10.47 14.16 -0.07
N PHE A 11 -10.63 15.37 0.51
CA PHE A 11 -9.47 16.20 0.88
C PHE A 11 -8.61 15.54 1.96
N ALA A 12 -9.22 14.95 2.99
CA ALA A 12 -8.49 14.22 4.03
C ALA A 12 -7.74 13.01 3.46
N CYS A 13 -8.35 12.28 2.53
CA CYS A 13 -7.71 11.17 1.81
C CYS A 13 -6.53 11.65 0.98
N TYR A 14 -6.66 12.78 0.26
CA TYR A 14 -5.56 13.38 -0.49
C TYR A 14 -4.37 13.72 0.44
N CYS A 15 -4.64 14.38 1.57
CA CYS A 15 -3.59 14.71 2.54
C CYS A 15 -2.94 13.46 3.15
N LEU A 16 -3.72 12.41 3.44
CA LEU A 16 -3.20 11.12 3.88
C LEU A 16 -2.25 10.50 2.84
N CYS A 17 -2.67 10.41 1.58
CA CYS A 17 -1.86 9.90 0.49
C CYS A 17 -0.55 10.67 0.34
N ARG A 18 -0.63 12.02 0.35
CA ARG A 18 0.52 12.90 0.25
C ARG A 18 1.53 12.65 1.37
N HIS A 19 1.08 12.70 2.63
CA HIS A 19 2.00 12.56 3.77
C HIS A 19 2.50 11.14 3.97
N PHE A 20 1.74 10.12 3.52
CA PHE A 20 2.24 8.75 3.40
C PHE A 20 3.38 8.66 2.38
N GLY A 21 3.22 9.30 1.20
CA GLY A 21 4.24 9.41 0.16
C GLY A 21 5.52 10.08 0.66
N GLU A 22 5.38 11.22 1.34
CA GLU A 22 6.48 12.00 1.93
C GLU A 22 7.14 11.31 3.14
N GLY A 23 6.48 10.33 3.77
CA GLY A 23 6.95 9.71 5.01
C GLY A 23 6.83 10.62 6.24
N CYS A 24 5.98 11.66 6.18
CA CYS A 24 5.80 12.63 7.26
C CYS A 24 4.86 12.08 8.36
N ALA A 25 5.42 11.36 9.33
CA ALA A 25 4.64 10.62 10.33
C ALA A 25 3.73 11.50 11.21
N ALA A 26 4.15 12.72 11.55
CA ALA A 26 3.35 13.63 12.37
C ALA A 26 2.09 14.10 11.62
N GLU A 27 2.28 14.56 10.38
CA GLU A 27 1.18 15.01 9.52
C GLU A 27 0.26 13.86 9.13
N PHE A 28 0.83 12.68 8.82
CA PHE A 28 0.03 11.48 8.56
C PHE A 28 -0.87 11.13 9.75
N ARG A 29 -0.37 11.21 11.00
CA ARG A 29 -1.20 10.96 12.19
C ARG A 29 -2.33 11.97 12.31
N ARG A 30 -2.06 13.26 12.10
CA ARG A 30 -3.07 14.32 12.16
C ARG A 30 -4.19 14.07 11.15
N TRP A 31 -3.83 13.78 9.90
CA TRP A 31 -4.81 13.53 8.84
C TRP A 31 -5.53 12.19 8.96
N ARG A 32 -4.89 11.18 9.55
CA ARG A 32 -5.56 9.93 9.96
C ARG A 32 -6.71 10.23 10.91
N ASP A 33 -6.47 11.04 11.94
CA ASP A 33 -7.49 11.30 12.96
C ASP A 33 -8.68 12.06 12.35
N VAL A 34 -8.42 13.00 11.44
CA VAL A 34 -9.47 13.68 10.66
C VAL A 34 -10.25 12.70 9.77
N ALA A 35 -9.56 11.89 8.96
CA ALA A 35 -10.20 10.95 8.06
C ALA A 35 -11.03 9.92 8.84
N GLN A 36 -10.53 9.41 9.96
CA GLN A 36 -11.25 8.46 10.79
C GLN A 36 -12.50 9.08 11.41
N ALA A 37 -12.44 10.32 11.87
CA ALA A 37 -13.61 11.04 12.39
C ALA A 37 -14.70 11.21 11.30
N LEU A 38 -14.30 11.57 10.08
CA LEU A 38 -15.22 11.70 8.94
C LEU A 38 -15.86 10.36 8.56
N ILE A 39 -15.05 9.30 8.46
CA ILE A 39 -15.52 7.94 8.13
C ILE A 39 -16.49 7.42 9.20
N ASN A 40 -16.18 7.61 10.48
CA ASN A 40 -17.04 7.19 11.59
C ASN A 40 -18.37 7.96 11.64
N GLY A 41 -18.42 9.16 11.05
CA GLY A 41 -19.65 9.94 10.91
C GLY A 41 -20.59 9.45 9.82
N LEU A 42 -20.14 8.53 8.95
CA LEU A 42 -20.98 7.95 7.89
C LEU A 42 -21.91 6.88 8.46
N SER A 43 -23.22 7.03 8.29
CA SER A 43 -24.18 5.96 8.60
C SER A 43 -24.07 4.77 7.63
N LYS A 44 -23.65 5.04 6.40
CA LYS A 44 -23.34 4.07 5.35
C LYS A 44 -22.35 4.71 4.38
N ILE A 45 -21.38 3.93 3.88
CA ILE A 45 -20.43 4.41 2.86
C ILE A 45 -21.17 4.57 1.52
N PRO A 46 -21.25 5.79 0.96
CA PRO A 46 -21.80 6.01 -0.37
C PRO A 46 -20.97 5.31 -1.46
N ALA A 47 -21.60 4.89 -2.55
CA ALA A 47 -20.92 4.14 -3.61
C ALA A 47 -19.72 4.90 -4.19
N HIS A 48 -19.85 6.21 -4.42
CA HIS A 48 -18.77 7.05 -4.96
C HIS A 48 -17.62 7.27 -3.97
N GLN A 49 -17.85 7.13 -2.65
CA GLN A 49 -16.84 7.31 -1.62
C GLN A 49 -16.11 6.01 -1.24
N LYS A 50 -16.55 4.85 -1.74
CA LYS A 50 -15.95 3.55 -1.37
C LYS A 50 -14.44 3.52 -1.58
N LYS A 51 -13.97 3.90 -2.77
CA LYS A 51 -12.54 3.92 -3.11
C LYS A 51 -11.75 4.80 -2.12
N THR A 52 -12.26 6.00 -1.81
CA THR A 52 -11.68 6.94 -0.84
C THR A 52 -11.59 6.34 0.57
N VAL A 53 -12.70 5.77 1.08
CA VAL A 53 -12.74 5.16 2.41
C VAL A 53 -11.79 3.97 2.49
N TYR A 54 -11.81 3.08 1.50
CA TYR A 54 -10.96 1.89 1.51
C TYR A 54 -9.48 2.25 1.44
N LEU A 55 -9.11 3.25 0.64
CA LEU A 55 -7.73 3.72 0.58
C LEU A 55 -7.27 4.34 1.91
N CYS A 56 -8.10 5.17 2.55
CA CYS A 56 -7.81 5.69 3.89
C CYS A 56 -7.56 4.53 4.87
N GLN A 57 -8.49 3.57 4.92
CA GLN A 57 -8.41 2.44 5.85
C GLN A 57 -7.18 1.56 5.58
N LEU A 58 -6.82 1.34 4.31
CA LEU A 58 -5.59 0.65 3.90
C LEU A 58 -4.35 1.38 4.43
N LEU A 59 -4.18 2.67 4.11
CA LEU A 59 -2.98 3.43 4.47
C LEU A 59 -2.76 3.46 5.98
N ILE A 60 -3.83 3.61 6.76
CA ILE A 60 -3.79 3.64 8.23
C ILE A 60 -3.27 2.30 8.79
N ARG A 61 -3.76 1.18 8.26
CA ARG A 61 -3.36 -0.17 8.67
C ARG A 61 -1.95 -0.50 8.23
N ILE A 62 -1.60 -0.13 7.01
CA ILE A 62 -0.24 -0.27 6.49
C ILE A 62 0.72 0.55 7.35
N ALA A 63 0.42 1.79 7.73
CA ALA A 63 1.30 2.56 8.62
C ALA A 63 1.52 1.91 10.01
N LYS A 64 0.64 0.98 10.42
CA LYS A 64 0.74 0.19 11.66
C LYS A 64 1.12 -1.27 11.41
N GLY A 65 1.46 -1.65 10.18
CA GLY A 65 1.58 -3.04 9.74
C GLY A 65 2.57 -3.90 10.54
N LYS A 66 3.63 -3.29 11.06
CA LYS A 66 4.64 -3.98 11.88
C LYS A 66 4.29 -4.07 13.38
N ASN A 67 3.28 -3.35 13.84
CA ASN A 67 2.88 -3.32 15.25
C ASN A 67 1.79 -4.35 15.52
N LEU A 68 2.17 -5.58 15.90
CA LEU A 68 1.24 -6.68 16.13
C LEU A 68 0.33 -6.49 17.36
N GLU A 69 0.68 -5.58 18.26
CA GLU A 69 -0.15 -5.19 19.41
C GLU A 69 -1.28 -4.21 19.03
N CYS A 70 -1.33 -3.78 17.78
CA CYS A 70 -2.37 -2.87 17.28
C CYS A 70 -3.51 -3.68 16.66
N HIS A 71 -4.73 -3.44 17.13
CA HIS A 71 -5.92 -4.14 16.63
C HIS A 71 -6.90 -3.16 15.98
N PHE A 72 -7.36 -3.50 14.78
CA PHE A 72 -8.36 -2.74 14.02
C PHE A 72 -9.71 -3.45 13.95
N GLU A 73 -9.70 -4.77 14.09
CA GLU A 73 -10.90 -5.61 14.03
C GLU A 73 -11.32 -6.06 15.44
N ASN A 74 -12.57 -6.47 15.58
CA ASN A 74 -13.08 -7.02 16.84
C ASN A 74 -12.37 -8.33 17.23
N ASP A 75 -12.00 -9.15 16.23
CA ASP A 75 -11.16 -10.32 16.44
C ASP A 75 -9.71 -9.87 16.59
N GLN A 76 -9.21 -9.88 17.83
CA GLN A 76 -7.85 -9.45 18.17
C GLN A 76 -6.75 -10.31 17.53
N ARG A 77 -7.10 -11.49 16.99
CA ARG A 77 -6.15 -12.33 16.25
C ARG A 77 -5.80 -11.76 14.88
N ILE A 78 -6.60 -10.83 14.37
CA ILE A 78 -6.40 -10.20 13.06
C ILE A 78 -5.37 -9.08 13.21
N SER A 79 -4.19 -9.30 12.64
CA SER A 79 -3.12 -8.30 12.60
C SER A 79 -3.49 -7.09 11.73
N PRO A 80 -2.80 -5.95 11.89
CA PRO A 80 -3.00 -4.79 11.02
C PRO A 80 -2.86 -5.10 9.53
N LEU A 81 -1.93 -5.99 9.14
CA LEU A 81 -1.72 -6.34 7.73
C LEU A 81 -2.79 -7.30 7.20
N GLU A 82 -3.32 -8.22 8.00
CA GLU A 82 -4.50 -9.04 7.60
C GLU A 82 -5.71 -8.13 7.37
N SER A 83 -5.92 -7.17 8.26
CA SER A 83 -6.96 -6.17 8.08
C SER A 83 -6.68 -5.29 6.85
N ALA A 84 -5.42 -4.89 6.58
CA ALA A 84 -5.06 -4.14 5.37
C ALA A 84 -5.39 -4.93 4.09
N LEU A 85 -5.14 -6.25 4.09
CA LEU A 85 -5.45 -7.11 2.96
C LEU A 85 -6.95 -7.10 2.61
N SER A 86 -7.83 -7.09 3.60
CA SER A 86 -9.29 -7.00 3.36
C SER A 86 -9.68 -5.70 2.64
N PHE A 87 -9.10 -4.56 3.02
CA PHE A 87 -9.33 -3.28 2.33
C PHE A 87 -8.69 -3.24 0.95
N TRP A 88 -7.54 -3.90 0.77
CA TRP A 88 -6.94 -4.07 -0.55
C TRP A 88 -7.86 -4.85 -1.49
N THR A 89 -8.41 -5.98 -1.05
CA THR A 89 -9.37 -6.77 -1.83
C THR A 89 -10.63 -5.97 -2.19
N LEU A 90 -11.06 -5.04 -1.34
CA LEU A 90 -12.17 -4.14 -1.66
C LEU A 90 -11.76 -3.12 -2.74
N LEU A 91 -10.56 -2.52 -2.65
CA LEU A 91 -10.05 -1.59 -3.67
C LEU A 91 -9.90 -2.23 -5.05
N GLU A 92 -9.42 -3.47 -5.10
CA GLU A 92 -9.26 -4.21 -6.36
C GLU A 92 -10.59 -4.44 -7.09
N ARG A 93 -11.71 -4.47 -6.36
CA ARG A 93 -13.05 -4.59 -6.96
C ARG A 93 -13.57 -3.27 -7.51
N GLU A 94 -13.09 -2.15 -6.98
CA GLU A 94 -13.50 -0.80 -7.40
C GLU A 94 -12.67 -0.29 -8.59
N GLU A 95 -11.51 -0.91 -8.90
CA GLU A 95 -10.61 -0.46 -9.98
C GLU A 95 -10.04 -1.64 -10.78
N VAL A 96 -10.36 -1.72 -12.08
CA VAL A 96 -9.94 -2.86 -12.92
C VAL A 96 -8.67 -2.55 -13.74
N LYS A 97 -8.29 -1.28 -13.91
CA LYS A 97 -7.21 -0.91 -14.84
C LYS A 97 -5.80 -1.29 -14.38
N LEU A 98 -5.62 -1.59 -13.10
CA LEU A 98 -4.30 -1.71 -12.45
C LEU A 98 -3.94 -3.15 -12.09
N GLU A 99 -4.40 -4.14 -12.86
CA GLU A 99 -4.33 -5.58 -12.53
C GLU A 99 -2.96 -6.04 -12.03
N LYS A 100 -1.88 -5.62 -12.71
CA LYS A 100 -0.51 -6.01 -12.30
C LYS A 100 -0.08 -5.38 -10.99
N LEU A 101 -0.36 -4.08 -10.79
CA LEU A 101 -0.02 -3.39 -9.54
C LEU A 101 -0.87 -3.94 -8.38
N HIS A 102 -2.12 -4.28 -8.66
CA HIS A 102 -3.04 -4.96 -7.74
C HIS A 102 -2.48 -6.28 -7.25
N GLU A 103 -2.11 -7.16 -8.17
CA GLU A 103 -1.54 -8.46 -7.84
C GLU A 103 -0.19 -8.33 -7.10
N ASP A 104 0.69 -7.42 -7.55
CA ASP A 104 1.98 -7.15 -6.89
C ASP A 104 1.78 -6.74 -5.41
N ILE A 105 0.87 -5.79 -5.15
CA ILE A 105 0.61 -5.31 -3.78
C ILE A 105 -0.08 -6.38 -2.95
N ARG A 106 -1.07 -7.09 -3.49
CA ARG A 106 -1.76 -8.19 -2.79
C ARG A 106 -0.75 -9.22 -2.31
N ARG A 107 0.12 -9.67 -3.21
CA ARG A 107 1.18 -10.65 -2.91
C ARG A 107 2.17 -10.12 -1.88
N LEU A 108 2.56 -8.84 -1.99
CA LEU A 108 3.44 -8.21 -1.00
C LEU A 108 2.79 -8.16 0.39
N ILE A 109 1.51 -7.80 0.49
CA ILE A 109 0.78 -7.81 1.76
C ILE A 109 0.74 -9.23 2.34
N GLN A 110 0.35 -10.23 1.56
CA GLN A 110 0.29 -11.63 2.00
C GLN A 110 1.65 -12.14 2.53
N ILE A 111 2.74 -11.86 1.82
CA ILE A 111 4.09 -12.25 2.26
C ILE A 111 4.49 -11.49 3.53
N GLN A 112 4.20 -10.19 3.60
CA GLN A 112 4.57 -9.36 4.75
C GLN A 112 3.78 -9.70 6.00
N ILE A 113 2.54 -10.18 5.88
CA ILE A 113 1.77 -10.70 7.02
C ILE A 113 2.57 -11.82 7.71
N VAL A 114 3.08 -12.79 6.94
CA VAL A 114 3.91 -13.88 7.50
C VAL A 114 5.27 -13.35 7.96
N ALA A 115 5.93 -12.51 7.15
CA ALA A 115 7.26 -11.98 7.47
C ALA A 115 7.31 -11.23 8.80
N VAL A 116 6.32 -10.39 9.09
CA VAL A 116 6.27 -9.61 10.34
C VAL A 116 6.13 -10.53 11.56
N HIS A 117 5.32 -11.58 11.49
CA HIS A 117 5.24 -12.57 12.58
C HIS A 117 6.56 -13.31 12.76
N MET A 118 7.19 -13.73 11.66
CA MET A 118 8.49 -14.41 11.67
C MET A 118 9.61 -13.52 12.25
N GLU A 119 9.66 -12.24 11.87
CA GLU A 119 10.62 -11.24 12.38
C GLU A 119 10.49 -11.03 13.90
N ASN A 120 9.29 -11.18 14.45
CA ASN A 120 9.02 -11.07 15.90
C ASN A 120 9.17 -12.41 16.66
N GLY A 121 9.52 -13.50 15.97
CA GLY A 121 9.65 -14.83 16.58
C GLY A 121 8.32 -15.54 16.86
N TYR A 122 7.20 -15.01 16.37
CA TYR A 122 5.86 -15.54 16.56
C TYR A 122 5.56 -16.63 15.50
N PHE A 123 6.32 -17.72 15.55
CA PHE A 123 6.29 -18.77 14.53
C PHE A 123 4.97 -19.56 14.51
N LYS A 124 4.34 -19.74 15.68
CA LYS A 124 3.07 -20.47 15.78
C LYS A 124 1.95 -19.64 15.17
N GLU A 125 1.92 -18.36 15.52
CA GLU A 125 0.99 -17.36 15.00
C GLU A 125 1.18 -17.21 13.49
N ALA A 126 2.42 -17.19 13.00
CA ALA A 126 2.71 -17.17 11.56
C ALA A 126 2.08 -18.37 10.83
N ALA A 127 2.11 -19.57 11.42
CA ALA A 127 1.45 -20.75 10.86
C ALA A 127 -0.08 -20.62 10.88
N GLU A 128 -0.66 -20.15 11.99
CA GLU A 128 -2.11 -19.94 12.11
C GLU A 128 -2.61 -18.89 11.11
N VAL A 129 -1.86 -17.80 10.92
CA VAL A 129 -2.17 -16.75 9.95
C VAL A 129 -2.05 -17.28 8.53
N LEU A 130 -1.05 -18.11 8.23
CA LEU A 130 -0.90 -18.71 6.90
C LEU A 130 -2.14 -19.52 6.48
N GLU A 131 -2.70 -20.31 7.40
CA GLU A 131 -3.92 -21.08 7.14
C GLU A 131 -5.13 -20.18 6.91
N ARG A 132 -5.25 -19.07 7.65
CA ARG A 132 -6.33 -18.09 7.44
C ARG A 132 -6.20 -17.34 6.12
N LEU A 133 -4.98 -17.05 5.67
CA LEU A 133 -4.74 -16.29 4.44
C LEU A 133 -5.10 -17.05 3.16
N PHE A 134 -4.94 -18.37 3.17
CA PHE A 134 -4.99 -19.20 1.95
C PHE A 134 -6.02 -20.32 2.07
N THR A 135 -7.27 -19.95 2.36
CA THR A 135 -8.41 -20.87 2.39
C THR A 135 -8.70 -21.42 0.99
N ASP A 136 -8.36 -22.70 0.76
CA ASP A 136 -8.67 -23.56 -0.39
C ASP A 136 -8.56 -22.94 -1.81
N SER A 137 -7.68 -21.95 -1.98
CA SER A 137 -7.35 -21.35 -3.27
C SER A 137 -6.23 -22.15 -3.96
N GLU A 138 -6.54 -22.86 -5.04
CA GLU A 138 -5.54 -23.60 -5.81
C GLU A 138 -4.48 -22.70 -6.46
N SER A 139 -4.83 -21.45 -6.81
CA SER A 139 -3.88 -20.48 -7.39
C SER A 139 -2.82 -20.04 -6.40
N ASP A 140 -3.14 -20.01 -5.11
CA ASP A 140 -2.23 -19.54 -4.06
C ASP A 140 -1.37 -20.66 -3.46
N LYS A 141 -1.67 -21.92 -3.79
CA LYS A 141 -0.98 -23.11 -3.31
C LYS A 141 0.55 -23.03 -3.44
N PRO A 142 1.14 -22.54 -4.55
CA PRO A 142 2.60 -22.41 -4.66
C PRO A 142 3.19 -21.42 -3.65
N LEU A 143 2.51 -20.30 -3.38
CA LEU A 143 2.96 -19.31 -2.41
C LEU A 143 2.79 -19.85 -0.99
N ARG A 144 1.64 -20.46 -0.68
CA ARG A 144 1.35 -21.09 0.61
C ARG A 144 2.41 -22.13 0.98
N MET A 145 2.75 -23.04 0.07
CA MET A 145 3.77 -24.08 0.32
C MET A 145 5.16 -23.49 0.60
N LYS A 146 5.55 -22.43 -0.13
CA LYS A 146 6.82 -21.72 0.10
C LYS A 146 6.85 -21.08 1.48
N LEU A 147 5.80 -20.36 1.86
CA LEU A 147 5.70 -19.71 3.17
C LEU A 147 5.66 -20.74 4.31
N ALA A 148 4.93 -21.84 4.16
CA ALA A 148 4.91 -22.93 5.14
C ALA A 148 6.31 -23.52 5.37
N THR A 149 7.10 -23.70 4.29
CA THR A 149 8.48 -24.18 4.39
C THR A 149 9.37 -23.21 5.15
N ILE A 150 9.21 -21.91 4.92
CA ILE A 150 9.94 -20.85 5.62
C ILE A 150 9.58 -20.83 7.11
N ILE A 151 8.29 -20.90 7.44
CA ILE A 151 7.80 -20.95 8.83
C ILE A 151 8.39 -22.16 9.57
N LYS A 152 8.40 -23.34 8.92
CA LYS A 152 9.01 -24.55 9.48
C LYS A 152 10.52 -24.38 9.73
N GLY A 153 11.20 -23.67 8.83
CA GLY A 153 12.62 -23.33 8.96
C GLY A 153 12.92 -22.34 10.09
N LYS A 154 11.93 -21.58 10.56
CA LYS A 154 12.06 -20.55 11.63
C LYS A 154 13.13 -19.48 11.36
N ASP A 155 13.48 -19.27 10.10
CA ASP A 155 14.43 -18.25 9.67
C ASP A 155 13.69 -17.12 8.94
N PRO A 156 13.59 -15.90 9.53
CA PRO A 156 12.97 -14.75 8.88
C PRO A 156 13.85 -14.10 7.80
N TYR A 157 15.14 -14.42 7.72
CA TYR A 157 16.10 -13.73 6.85
C TYR A 157 16.37 -14.44 5.52
N VAL A 158 15.45 -15.32 5.10
CA VAL A 158 15.53 -16.02 3.83
C VAL A 158 15.38 -15.06 2.63
N PRO A 159 16.00 -15.36 1.47
CA PRO A 159 15.99 -14.47 0.30
C PRO A 159 14.60 -14.05 -0.19
N LEU A 160 13.57 -14.90 -0.01
CA LEU A 160 12.20 -14.57 -0.39
C LEU A 160 11.66 -13.40 0.46
N LEU A 161 11.81 -13.45 1.78
CA LEU A 161 11.28 -12.41 2.67
C LEU A 161 12.07 -11.10 2.54
N GLN A 162 13.37 -11.20 2.24
CA GLN A 162 14.22 -10.04 1.96
C GLN A 162 13.88 -9.35 0.63
N SER A 163 13.57 -10.12 -0.42
CA SER A 163 13.22 -9.55 -1.74
C SER A 163 11.81 -8.95 -1.76
N PHE A 164 10.85 -9.57 -1.07
CA PHE A 164 9.50 -9.04 -0.89
C PHE A 164 9.40 -8.21 0.38
N SER A 165 10.29 -7.23 0.54
CA SER A 165 10.45 -6.46 1.78
C SER A 165 9.26 -5.54 2.10
N TYR A 166 9.16 -5.15 3.37
CA TYR A 166 8.19 -4.14 3.79
C TYR A 166 8.40 -2.78 3.09
N SER A 167 9.66 -2.40 2.81
CA SER A 167 9.95 -1.17 2.07
C SER A 167 9.44 -1.23 0.64
N LEU A 168 9.53 -2.40 -0.02
CA LEU A 168 8.95 -2.61 -1.35
C LEU A 168 7.42 -2.51 -1.31
N LEU A 169 6.78 -3.08 -0.29
CA LEU A 169 5.34 -2.92 -0.06
C LEU A 169 4.96 -1.44 0.05
N ILE A 170 5.65 -0.68 0.90
CA ILE A 170 5.41 0.76 1.05
C ILE A 170 5.57 1.49 -0.27
N ASN A 171 6.63 1.22 -1.04
CA ASN A 171 6.86 1.86 -2.33
C ASN A 171 5.74 1.58 -3.35
N LYS A 172 5.27 0.33 -3.44
CA LYS A 172 4.17 -0.02 -4.35
C LYS A 172 2.84 0.65 -3.95
N ILE A 173 2.56 0.73 -2.65
CA ILE A 173 1.39 1.46 -2.14
C ILE A 173 1.50 2.96 -2.42
N LYS A 174 2.70 3.56 -2.32
CA LYS A 174 2.93 4.95 -2.72
C LYS A 174 2.60 5.16 -4.20
N SER A 175 3.06 4.28 -5.08
CA SER A 175 2.72 4.35 -6.51
C SER A 175 1.21 4.27 -6.75
N TYR A 176 0.51 3.40 -6.03
CA TYR A 176 -0.96 3.34 -6.11
C TYR A 176 -1.62 4.65 -5.62
N ALA A 177 -1.17 5.18 -4.48
CA ALA A 177 -1.68 6.43 -3.92
C ALA A 177 -1.44 7.63 -4.84
N GLU A 178 -0.30 7.68 -5.53
CA GLU A 178 0.00 8.69 -6.55
C GLU A 178 -0.96 8.61 -7.74
N CYS A 179 -1.32 7.40 -8.18
CA CYS A 179 -2.28 7.21 -9.26
C CYS A 179 -3.68 7.64 -8.83
N PHE A 180 -4.09 7.29 -7.61
CA PHE A 180 -5.34 7.78 -7.02
C PHE A 180 -5.37 9.31 -6.92
N MET A 181 -4.27 9.94 -6.50
CA MET A 181 -4.21 11.41 -6.41
C MET A 181 -4.35 12.08 -7.79
N LYS A 182 -3.71 11.52 -8.82
CA LYS A 182 -3.82 12.01 -10.22
C LYS A 182 -5.26 11.92 -10.74
N GLU A 183 -5.95 10.84 -10.45
CA GLU A 183 -7.37 10.66 -10.82
C GLU A 183 -8.29 11.67 -10.11
N ASN A 184 -7.91 12.13 -8.91
CA ASN A 184 -8.70 13.02 -8.05
C ASN A 184 -8.17 14.46 -8.01
N GLU A 185 -7.34 14.89 -8.97
CA GLU A 185 -6.85 16.27 -9.08
C GLU A 185 -7.98 17.31 -9.21
N THR A 186 -9.18 16.85 -9.57
CA THR A 186 -10.38 17.68 -9.71
C THR A 186 -11.18 17.87 -8.42
N ASN A 187 -10.71 17.39 -7.28
CA ASN A 187 -11.39 17.58 -5.99
C ASN A 187 -11.66 19.06 -5.72
N PHE A 188 -12.91 19.36 -5.32
CA PHE A 188 -13.40 20.73 -5.16
C PHE A 188 -12.58 21.55 -4.15
N LEU A 189 -12.26 21.00 -2.98
CA LEU A 189 -11.52 21.74 -1.93
C LEU A 189 -10.07 22.00 -2.35
N ILE A 190 -9.43 21.04 -3.02
CA ILE A 190 -8.08 21.24 -3.57
C ILE A 190 -8.10 22.39 -4.58
N GLN A 191 -9.03 22.36 -5.54
CA GLN A 191 -9.13 23.41 -6.55
C GLN A 191 -9.44 24.79 -5.95
N ALA A 192 -10.38 24.85 -5.01
CA ALA A 192 -10.75 26.08 -4.33
C ALA A 192 -9.57 26.67 -3.55
N ALA A 193 -8.83 25.82 -2.82
CA ALA A 193 -7.64 26.23 -2.08
C ALA A 193 -6.54 26.76 -3.01
N THR A 194 -6.26 26.06 -4.11
CA THR A 194 -5.24 26.47 -5.09
C THR A 194 -5.56 27.84 -5.69
N LYS A 195 -6.79 28.05 -6.17
CA LYS A 195 -7.23 29.36 -6.70
C LYS A 195 -7.14 30.47 -5.66
N GLN A 196 -7.44 30.15 -4.40
CA GLN A 196 -7.37 31.12 -3.30
C GLN A 196 -5.93 31.54 -2.97
N VAL A 197 -4.97 30.62 -3.09
CA VAL A 197 -3.52 30.91 -2.92
C VAL A 197 -3.01 31.76 -4.07
N GLU A 198 -3.35 31.41 -5.31
CA GLU A 198 -2.98 32.15 -6.53
C GLU A 198 -3.49 33.60 -6.49
N SER A 199 -4.78 33.79 -6.16
CA SER A 199 -5.39 35.13 -6.08
C SER A 199 -4.81 36.03 -5.00
N LYS A 200 -4.29 35.46 -3.90
CA LYS A 200 -3.69 36.23 -2.80
C LYS A 200 -2.25 36.66 -3.06
N GLY A 201 -1.67 36.30 -4.20
CA GLY A 201 -0.25 36.57 -4.48
C GLY A 201 0.69 35.89 -3.47
N LEU A 202 0.18 34.92 -2.71
CA LEU A 202 0.97 34.03 -1.85
C LEU A 202 1.70 33.08 -2.79
N GLY A 203 2.78 33.60 -3.39
CA GLY A 203 3.58 32.91 -4.38
C GLY A 203 3.87 31.47 -3.96
N ALA A 204 3.73 30.58 -4.93
CA ALA A 204 3.95 29.15 -4.81
C ALA A 204 5.12 28.83 -3.86
N THR A 205 4.81 28.41 -2.64
CA THR A 205 5.73 27.56 -1.88
C THR A 205 5.64 26.19 -2.54
N THR A 206 6.29 26.12 -3.70
CA THR A 206 6.53 25.00 -4.60
C THR A 206 5.87 23.67 -4.19
N MET A 207 4.59 23.53 -4.53
CA MET A 207 4.07 22.27 -5.04
C MET A 207 4.82 21.99 -6.35
N GLN A 208 6.02 21.39 -6.26
CA GLN A 208 6.65 20.84 -7.44
C GLN A 208 5.92 19.55 -7.79
N ASN A 209 4.82 19.70 -8.52
CA ASN A 209 4.45 18.70 -9.51
C ASN A 209 5.63 18.63 -10.48
N LYS A 210 6.56 17.70 -10.21
CA LYS A 210 7.44 17.23 -11.26
C LYS A 210 6.54 16.42 -12.18
N THR A 211 5.99 17.10 -13.19
CA THR A 211 5.33 16.47 -14.34
C THR A 211 6.41 15.71 -15.11
N VAL A 212 6.84 14.57 -14.57
CA VAL A 212 7.45 13.55 -15.40
C VAL A 212 6.27 12.83 -16.02
N TYR A 213 6.05 13.10 -17.29
CA TYR A 213 5.28 12.22 -18.16
C TYR A 213 6.00 10.87 -18.18
N VAL A 214 5.63 9.99 -17.25
CA VAL A 214 5.72 8.56 -17.45
C VAL A 214 4.35 8.02 -17.10
N ASP A 215 3.66 7.59 -18.15
CA ASP A 215 2.60 6.62 -18.06
C ASP A 215 3.20 5.30 -17.54
N ASP A 216 3.37 5.21 -16.22
CA ASP A 216 3.80 3.99 -15.53
C ASP A 216 2.79 3.61 -14.45
N CYS A 217 1.51 3.62 -14.82
CA CYS A 217 0.51 2.84 -14.08
C CYS A 217 0.33 1.43 -14.66
N GLY A 218 1.23 0.99 -15.57
CA GLY A 218 1.12 -0.29 -16.25
C GLY A 218 2.41 -0.89 -16.82
N LYS A 219 3.61 -0.31 -16.58
CA LYS A 219 4.85 -0.79 -17.20
C LYS A 219 6.06 -0.77 -16.27
N SER A 220 6.05 -1.62 -15.24
CA SER A 220 7.31 -2.03 -14.60
C SER A 220 7.38 -3.54 -14.37
N ASN A 221 8.11 -4.23 -15.25
CA ASN A 221 9.13 -5.23 -14.92
C ASN A 221 9.60 -5.94 -16.21
N LEU A 222 10.50 -5.29 -16.95
CA LEU A 222 11.42 -5.99 -17.86
C LEU A 222 12.89 -5.53 -17.74
N GLU A 223 13.22 -4.60 -16.84
CA GLU A 223 14.59 -4.06 -16.75
C GLU A 223 15.48 -4.74 -15.71
N THR A 224 14.94 -5.53 -14.79
CA THR A 224 15.77 -6.24 -13.80
C THR A 224 16.37 -7.55 -14.33
N LYS A 225 15.94 -8.05 -15.50
CA LYS A 225 16.54 -9.23 -16.15
C LYS A 225 17.76 -8.89 -17.03
N GLN A 226 17.90 -7.65 -17.52
CA GLN A 226 19.04 -7.29 -18.38
C GLN A 226 20.35 -7.07 -17.60
N ARG A 227 20.31 -6.67 -16.33
CA ARG A 227 21.53 -6.51 -15.52
C ARG A 227 22.18 -7.84 -15.12
N PHE A 228 21.40 -8.91 -14.95
CA PHE A 228 21.94 -10.25 -14.64
C PHE A 228 22.53 -10.96 -15.86
N VAL A 229 22.08 -10.63 -17.08
CA VAL A 229 22.64 -11.21 -18.31
C VAL A 229 23.95 -10.51 -18.70
N LEU A 230 24.05 -9.18 -18.50
CA LEU A 230 25.28 -8.44 -18.79
C LEU A 230 26.42 -8.75 -17.80
N SER A 231 26.11 -8.99 -16.52
CA SER A 231 27.15 -9.37 -15.55
C SER A 231 27.76 -10.75 -15.81
N ASN A 232 26.99 -11.69 -16.39
CA ASN A 232 27.48 -13.02 -16.76
C ASN A 232 28.27 -13.03 -18.08
N ILE A 233 28.03 -12.07 -18.96
CA ILE A 233 28.79 -11.94 -20.23
C ILE A 233 30.13 -11.22 -19.98
N LEU A 234 30.20 -10.26 -19.06
CA LEU A 234 31.45 -9.57 -18.71
C LEU A 234 32.43 -10.43 -17.86
N LEU A 235 31.93 -11.41 -17.09
CA LEU A 235 32.80 -12.31 -16.30
C LEU A 235 33.39 -13.48 -17.10
N ARG A 236 32.85 -13.79 -18.30
CA ARG A 236 33.40 -14.81 -19.20
C ARG A 236 34.49 -14.32 -20.15
N GLY A 237 34.80 -13.02 -20.16
CA GLY A 237 35.83 -12.41 -21.01
C GLY A 237 37.17 -12.14 -20.33
N VAL A 238 37.35 -12.50 -19.05
CA VAL A 238 38.56 -12.15 -18.26
C VAL A 238 39.31 -13.40 -17.72
N LEU A 239 38.86 -14.61 -18.04
CA LEU A 239 39.55 -15.87 -17.67
C LEU A 239 39.62 -16.82 -18.87
N GLY A 240 40.42 -16.43 -19.87
CA GLY A 240 40.64 -17.20 -21.08
C GLY A 240 42.00 -16.89 -21.72
N GLU A 241 43.08 -17.16 -20.99
CA GLU A 241 44.30 -17.81 -21.47
C GLU A 241 44.76 -18.80 -20.38
#